data_AF-A0A8B7D7Y5-F1
#
_entry.id   AF-A0A8B7D7Y5-F1
#
_cell.length_a   1.000
_cell.length_b   1.000
_cell.length_c   1.000
_cell.angle_alpha   90.00
_cell.angle_beta   90.00
_cell.angle_gamma   90.00
#
_symmetry.space_group_name_H-M   'P 1'
#
loop_
_entity.id
_entity.type
_entity.pdbx_description
1 polymer ?
#
loop_
_entity_poly.entity_id
_entity_poly.type
_entity_poly.pdbx_seq_one_letter_code
_entity_poly.pdbx_strand_id
1 'polypeptide(L)'
;MSLNQEVKNIMLQNDETKLIALKDILQKNISSCNNTILVDSFEEEKTLKNFKIYLPKSFKEKHNGSYVVLRSQSTGNCLYSSISLRLTGNNCIVNDLRLQTSIELFLNAEFYSNHPTFHYAFINNTSSFLCYDNILPLSVSLNSLDSGKKSKDLVQEEAINNCNNENWSSFLCILALSSVCNKKIECLYPDFGLQKYKILFSSTILPRITSLNTIESLHLLFCYEGVLNDFSAPFQHNHYTPVIIKENLKRKNLNKSCKMSQTKIKFYFETKHQDNNYSLDNLKSKPMEVSRNFW
;
A
#
# COMPACT_ATOMS: atom_id res chain seq x y z
N MET A 1 17.65 -1.88 -21.84
CA MET A 1 16.22 -1.86 -21.46
C MET A 1 16.16 -1.94 -19.94
N SER A 2 15.37 -1.11 -19.26
CA SER A 2 15.26 -1.18 -17.79
C SER A 2 14.52 -2.47 -17.39
N LEU A 3 14.84 -3.03 -16.22
CA LEU A 3 14.20 -4.26 -15.72
C LEU A 3 12.67 -4.11 -15.62
N ASN A 4 12.17 -2.91 -15.26
CA ASN A 4 10.74 -2.61 -15.25
C ASN A 4 10.11 -2.74 -16.65
N GLN A 5 10.81 -2.27 -17.69
CA GLN A 5 10.32 -2.38 -19.07
C GLN A 5 10.37 -3.84 -19.56
N GLU A 6 11.38 -4.60 -19.15
CA GLU A 6 11.47 -6.03 -19.44
C GLU A 6 10.28 -6.80 -18.83
N VAL A 7 10.02 -6.60 -17.53
CA VAL A 7 8.89 -7.23 -16.83
C VAL A 7 7.56 -6.82 -17.44
N LYS A 8 7.39 -5.55 -17.80
CA LYS A 8 6.20 -5.07 -18.51
C LYS A 8 6.01 -5.80 -19.84
N ASN A 9 7.08 -5.95 -20.62
CA ASN A 9 7.03 -6.67 -21.89
C ASN A 9 6.65 -8.14 -21.69
N ILE A 10 7.18 -8.79 -20.65
CA ILE A 10 6.82 -10.17 -20.29
C ILE A 10 5.33 -10.28 -19.93
N MET A 11 4.80 -9.36 -19.11
CA MET A 11 3.38 -9.36 -18.72
C MET A 11 2.43 -9.23 -19.92
N LEU A 12 2.86 -8.50 -20.96
CA LEU A 12 2.11 -8.28 -22.19
C LEU A 12 2.15 -9.46 -23.18
N GLN A 13 2.98 -10.48 -22.93
CA GLN A 13 3.01 -11.69 -23.78
C GLN A 13 1.72 -12.49 -23.60
N ASN A 14 1.31 -13.20 -24.65
CA ASN A 14 0.11 -14.05 -24.65
C ASN A 14 0.38 -15.53 -24.33
N ASP A 15 1.61 -15.87 -23.95
CA ASP A 15 2.05 -17.25 -23.70
C ASP A 15 2.20 -17.53 -22.18
N GLU A 16 1.98 -18.79 -21.79
CA GLU A 16 2.09 -19.28 -20.41
C GLU A 16 3.52 -19.20 -19.85
N THR A 17 4.53 -19.18 -20.73
CA THR A 17 5.94 -19.00 -20.37
C THR A 17 6.21 -17.71 -19.60
N LYS A 18 5.36 -16.67 -19.76
CA LYS A 18 5.45 -15.42 -19.00
C LYS A 18 5.35 -15.64 -17.49
N LEU A 19 4.52 -16.58 -17.04
CA LEU A 19 4.32 -16.83 -15.62
C LEU A 19 5.59 -17.42 -14.98
N ILE A 20 6.29 -18.28 -15.73
CA ILE A 20 7.56 -18.87 -15.30
C ILE A 20 8.62 -17.77 -15.22
N ALA A 21 8.77 -16.96 -16.27
CA ALA A 21 9.74 -15.87 -16.31
C ALA A 21 9.54 -14.85 -15.16
N LEU A 22 8.28 -14.47 -14.88
CA LEU A 22 7.96 -13.57 -13.78
C LEU A 22 8.28 -14.18 -12.40
N LYS A 23 8.01 -15.46 -12.20
CA LYS A 23 8.38 -16.18 -10.96
C LYS A 23 9.89 -16.24 -10.78
N ASP A 24 10.64 -16.48 -11.85
CA ASP A 24 12.10 -16.51 -11.82
C ASP A 24 12.69 -15.14 -11.47
N ILE A 25 12.14 -14.06 -12.03
CA ILE A 25 12.55 -12.68 -11.72
C ILE A 25 12.28 -12.35 -10.25
N LEU A 26 11.10 -12.71 -9.73
CA LEU A 26 10.79 -12.57 -8.30
C LEU A 26 11.82 -13.32 -7.45
N GLN A 27 12.10 -14.58 -7.75
CA GLN A 27 13.01 -15.40 -6.96
C GLN A 27 14.44 -14.85 -6.95
N LYS A 28 14.92 -14.30 -8.07
CA LYS A 28 16.25 -13.67 -8.18
C LYS A 28 16.37 -12.38 -7.37
N ASN A 29 15.33 -11.54 -7.36
CA ASN A 29 15.35 -10.23 -6.66
C ASN A 29 15.22 -10.34 -5.12
N ILE A 30 14.73 -11.46 -4.60
CA ILE A 30 14.73 -11.74 -3.14
C ILE A 30 16.16 -11.83 -2.58
N SER A 31 17.11 -12.25 -3.41
CA SER A 31 18.51 -12.45 -3.02
C SER A 31 19.25 -11.13 -2.75
N SER A 32 18.90 -10.04 -3.44
CA SER A 32 19.65 -8.77 -3.44
C SER A 32 19.26 -7.82 -2.30
N CYS A 33 18.07 -7.96 -1.72
CA CYS A 33 17.57 -7.10 -0.63
C CYS A 33 18.18 -7.42 0.76
N ASN A 34 19.19 -8.29 0.84
CA ASN A 34 19.74 -8.81 2.10
C ASN A 34 20.89 -7.99 2.71
N ASN A 35 21.11 -6.74 2.26
CA ASN A 35 22.16 -5.88 2.81
C ASN A 35 21.57 -4.70 3.59
N THR A 36 21.64 -4.84 4.92
CA THR A 36 21.79 -3.86 6.01
C THR A 36 21.63 -2.35 5.71
N ILE A 37 20.82 -1.65 6.51
CA ILE A 37 21.25 -0.73 7.60
C ILE A 37 20.03 -0.27 8.42
N LEU A 38 20.15 -0.42 9.75
CA LEU A 38 19.37 0.28 10.77
C LEU A 38 19.88 1.72 10.83
N VAL A 39 19.04 2.70 10.49
CA VAL A 39 19.40 4.09 10.69
C VAL A 39 19.16 4.47 12.15
N ASP A 40 20.25 4.60 12.91
CA ASP A 40 20.30 5.09 14.30
C ASP A 40 20.06 6.61 14.40
N SER A 41 19.86 7.31 13.28
CA SER A 41 19.53 8.73 13.27
C SER A 41 18.81 9.09 11.96
N PHE A 42 17.48 9.19 11.98
CA PHE A 42 16.82 9.97 10.92
C PHE A 42 17.34 11.38 11.08
N GLU A 43 18.04 11.91 10.08
CA GLU A 43 18.37 13.34 10.07
C GLU A 43 17.07 14.12 10.29
N GLU A 44 17.04 14.99 11.30
CA GLU A 44 15.86 15.79 11.66
C GLU A 44 15.30 16.54 10.46
N GLU A 45 16.15 16.84 9.48
CA GLU A 45 15.82 17.48 8.20
C GLU A 45 14.78 16.70 7.35
N LYS A 46 14.67 15.37 7.53
CA LYS A 46 13.64 14.54 6.87
C LYS A 46 12.30 14.48 7.62
N THR A 47 12.23 15.06 8.81
CA THR A 47 11.04 15.04 9.67
C THR A 47 10.21 16.30 9.46
N LEU A 48 9.13 16.22 8.68
CA LEU A 48 8.23 17.37 8.53
C LEU A 48 7.24 17.45 9.69
N LYS A 49 7.30 18.58 10.43
CA LYS A 49 6.26 18.96 11.38
C LYS A 49 4.88 19.04 10.70
N ASN A 50 4.83 19.42 9.42
CA ASN A 50 3.57 19.66 8.70
C ASN A 50 2.74 18.39 8.48
N PHE A 51 3.34 17.22 8.20
CA PHE A 51 2.53 16.02 7.97
C PHE A 51 1.86 15.48 9.24
N LYS A 52 2.33 15.87 10.43
CA LYS A 52 1.71 15.46 11.70
C LYS A 52 0.28 15.98 11.86
N ILE A 53 -0.11 17.04 11.15
CA ILE A 53 -1.48 17.55 11.20
C ILE A 53 -2.49 16.54 10.65
N TYR A 54 -2.06 15.74 9.65
CA TYR A 54 -2.87 14.72 8.98
C TYR A 54 -3.03 13.44 9.78
N LEU A 55 -2.21 13.21 10.81
CA LEU A 55 -2.36 12.01 11.64
C LEU A 55 -3.71 12.00 12.39
N PRO A 56 -4.43 10.86 12.41
CA PRO A 56 -5.67 10.72 13.19
C PRO A 56 -5.45 11.03 14.67
N LYS A 57 -6.39 11.71 15.31
CA LYS A 57 -6.36 12.03 16.74
C LYS A 57 -6.20 10.77 17.59
N SER A 58 -6.94 9.71 17.26
CA SER A 58 -6.87 8.42 17.94
C SER A 58 -5.47 7.79 17.88
N PHE A 59 -4.77 7.90 16.75
CA PHE A 59 -3.39 7.43 16.61
C PHE A 59 -2.42 8.25 17.46
N LYS A 60 -2.58 9.59 17.46
CA LYS A 60 -1.75 10.50 18.26
C LYS A 60 -1.86 10.21 19.75
N GLU A 61 -3.08 10.00 20.23
CA GLU A 61 -3.40 9.69 21.63
C GLU A 61 -2.83 8.32 22.02
N LYS A 62 -3.09 7.28 21.22
CA LYS A 62 -2.59 5.92 21.47
C LYS A 62 -1.07 5.86 21.65
N HIS A 63 -0.33 6.65 20.89
CA HIS A 63 1.13 6.66 20.92
C HIS A 63 1.74 7.82 21.70
N ASN A 64 0.93 8.68 22.34
CA ASN A 64 1.35 9.81 23.17
C ASN A 64 2.54 10.62 22.59
N GLY A 65 2.48 10.96 21.30
CA GLY A 65 3.56 11.70 20.62
C GLY A 65 4.86 10.89 20.35
N SER A 66 4.91 9.61 20.70
CA SER A 66 6.03 8.68 20.52
C SER A 66 6.12 8.15 19.08
N TYR A 67 6.11 9.07 18.11
CA TYR A 67 6.19 8.74 16.68
C TYR A 67 6.95 9.80 15.88
N VAL A 68 7.34 9.42 14.67
CA VAL A 68 7.98 10.26 13.65
C VAL A 68 7.25 10.05 12.34
N VAL A 69 7.03 11.14 11.59
CA VAL A 69 6.50 11.10 10.22
C VAL A 69 7.62 11.57 9.31
N LEU A 70 8.00 10.77 8.32
CA LEU A 70 9.11 11.09 7.42
C LEU A 70 8.61 11.58 6.07
N ARG A 71 9.35 12.48 5.42
CA ARG A 71 9.07 12.81 4.02
C ARG A 71 9.44 11.63 3.11
N SER A 72 8.50 11.12 2.32
CA SER A 72 8.81 10.22 1.20
C SER A 72 9.08 11.04 -0.07
N GLN A 73 9.48 10.40 -1.17
CA GLN A 73 9.62 11.09 -2.46
C GLN A 73 8.30 11.72 -2.89
N SER A 74 8.35 12.97 -3.39
CA SER A 74 7.19 13.72 -3.89
C SER A 74 6.83 13.41 -5.35
N THR A 75 7.10 12.18 -5.78
CA THR A 75 6.75 11.65 -7.12
C THR A 75 5.73 10.54 -6.97
N GLY A 76 5.26 9.94 -8.08
CA GLY A 76 4.39 8.76 -7.99
C GLY A 76 5.04 7.53 -7.35
N ASN A 77 6.31 7.60 -6.95
CA ASN A 77 6.98 6.60 -6.11
C ASN A 77 6.75 6.77 -4.60
N CYS A 78 5.97 7.76 -4.14
CA CYS A 78 5.76 8.03 -2.70
C CYS A 78 5.36 6.79 -1.87
N LEU A 79 4.55 5.88 -2.42
CA LEU A 79 4.20 4.60 -1.76
C LEU A 79 5.44 3.74 -1.49
N TYR A 80 6.21 3.44 -2.54
CA TYR A 80 7.40 2.59 -2.45
C TYR A 80 8.55 3.27 -1.69
N SER A 81 8.68 4.59 -1.82
CA SER A 81 9.62 5.38 -1.03
C SER A 81 9.29 5.32 0.46
N SER A 82 8.01 5.42 0.83
CA SER A 82 7.57 5.29 2.22
C SER A 82 7.98 3.95 2.82
N ILE A 83 7.73 2.87 2.10
CA ILE A 83 8.08 1.52 2.56
C ILE A 83 9.60 1.30 2.53
N SER A 84 10.31 1.78 1.51
CA SER A 84 11.78 1.70 1.44
C SER A 84 12.42 2.40 2.64
N LEU A 85 12.00 3.63 2.95
CA LEU A 85 12.48 4.37 4.12
C LEU A 85 12.21 3.61 5.42
N ARG A 86 11.04 2.97 5.53
CA ARG A 86 10.66 2.22 6.72
C ARG A 86 11.47 0.92 6.89
N LEU A 87 11.84 0.27 5.79
CA LEU A 87 12.58 -1.00 5.80
C LEU A 87 14.11 -0.82 5.85
N THR A 88 14.64 0.20 5.16
CA THR A 88 16.08 0.38 4.90
C THR A 88 16.62 1.74 5.37
N GLY A 89 15.76 2.66 5.79
CA GLY A 89 16.14 4.03 6.17
C GLY A 89 16.48 4.96 5.00
N ASN A 90 16.45 4.48 3.76
CA ASN A 90 16.69 5.25 2.54
C ASN A 90 15.80 4.74 1.38
N ASN A 91 16.00 5.23 0.15
CA ASN A 91 15.19 4.90 -1.04
C ASN A 91 15.81 3.83 -1.95
N CYS A 92 16.78 3.04 -1.47
CA CYS A 92 17.54 2.12 -2.32
C CYS A 92 16.72 0.99 -2.95
N ILE A 93 15.58 0.59 -2.35
CA ILE A 93 14.74 -0.51 -2.83
C ILE A 93 13.41 -0.05 -3.46
N VAL A 94 13.27 1.25 -3.78
CA VAL A 94 12.01 1.81 -4.35
C VAL A 94 11.59 1.08 -5.63
N ASN A 95 12.53 0.90 -6.55
CA ASN A 95 12.25 0.24 -7.83
C ASN A 95 11.96 -1.25 -7.64
N ASP A 96 12.69 -1.91 -6.75
CA ASP A 96 12.48 -3.34 -6.45
C ASP A 96 11.10 -3.57 -5.83
N LEU A 97 10.67 -2.74 -4.89
CA LEU A 97 9.34 -2.82 -4.29
C LEU A 97 8.24 -2.59 -5.34
N ARG A 98 8.40 -1.59 -6.22
CA ARG A 98 7.45 -1.33 -7.32
C ARG A 98 7.33 -2.55 -8.23
N LEU A 99 8.47 -3.08 -8.67
CA LEU A 99 8.52 -4.22 -9.57
C LEU A 99 7.89 -5.47 -8.95
N GLN A 100 8.29 -5.82 -7.72
CA GLN A 100 7.75 -6.98 -7.03
C GLN A 100 6.26 -6.84 -6.77
N THR A 101 5.77 -5.64 -6.46
CA THR A 101 4.33 -5.36 -6.29
C THR A 101 3.57 -5.56 -7.59
N SER A 102 4.11 -5.08 -8.72
CA SER A 102 3.53 -5.36 -10.03
C SER A 102 3.45 -6.85 -10.31
N ILE A 103 4.53 -7.61 -10.08
CA ILE A 103 4.52 -9.05 -10.34
C ILE A 103 3.54 -9.79 -9.43
N GLU A 104 3.51 -9.46 -8.13
CA GLU A 104 2.56 -10.05 -7.16
C GLU A 104 1.10 -9.80 -7.57
N LEU A 105 0.76 -8.57 -8.00
CA LEU A 105 -0.58 -8.24 -8.51
C LEU A 105 -0.92 -9.07 -9.74
N PHE A 106 0.00 -9.13 -10.72
CA PHE A 106 -0.25 -9.80 -11.99
C PHE A 106 -0.48 -11.31 -11.81
N LEU A 107 0.38 -11.96 -11.03
CA LEU A 107 0.33 -13.41 -10.80
C LEU A 107 -0.86 -13.83 -9.94
N ASN A 108 -1.31 -12.97 -9.02
CA ASN A 108 -2.38 -13.28 -8.07
C ASN A 108 -3.62 -12.40 -8.30
N ALA A 109 -3.83 -11.96 -9.54
CA ALA A 109 -4.90 -11.01 -9.88
C ALA A 109 -6.28 -11.49 -9.44
N GLU A 110 -6.54 -12.79 -9.53
CA GLU A 110 -7.79 -13.40 -9.10
C GLU A 110 -8.05 -13.22 -7.60
N PHE A 111 -7.04 -13.41 -6.77
CA PHE A 111 -7.15 -13.18 -5.33
C PHE A 111 -7.51 -11.71 -5.03
N TYR A 112 -6.76 -10.77 -5.60
CA TYR A 112 -6.97 -9.34 -5.35
C TYR A 112 -8.29 -8.83 -5.95
N SER A 113 -8.74 -9.42 -7.07
CA SER A 113 -10.02 -9.10 -7.71
C SER A 113 -11.24 -9.47 -6.84
N ASN A 114 -11.05 -10.40 -5.90
CA ASN A 114 -12.04 -10.86 -4.95
C ASN A 114 -11.87 -10.22 -3.55
N HIS A 115 -10.91 -9.32 -3.37
CA HIS A 115 -10.73 -8.63 -2.10
C HIS A 115 -12.00 -7.79 -1.78
N PRO A 116 -12.65 -7.94 -0.61
CA PRO A 116 -13.98 -7.38 -0.35
C PRO A 116 -14.08 -5.89 -0.63
N THR A 117 -13.08 -5.11 -0.21
CA THR A 117 -13.07 -3.66 -0.42
C THR A 117 -12.98 -3.29 -1.90
N PHE A 118 -12.17 -4.02 -2.68
CA PHE A 118 -12.04 -3.78 -4.11
C PHE A 118 -13.28 -4.27 -4.86
N HIS A 119 -13.77 -5.45 -4.51
CA HIS A 119 -14.98 -6.02 -5.08
C HIS A 119 -16.20 -5.12 -4.84
N TYR A 120 -16.33 -4.55 -3.63
CA TYR A 120 -17.33 -3.53 -3.31
C TYR A 120 -17.17 -2.29 -4.19
N ALA A 121 -15.94 -1.76 -4.34
CA ALA A 121 -15.67 -0.62 -5.21
C ALA A 121 -16.07 -0.88 -6.66
N PHE A 122 -15.75 -2.08 -7.16
CA PHE A 122 -16.03 -2.51 -8.52
C PHE A 122 -17.54 -2.68 -8.77
N ILE A 123 -18.25 -3.43 -7.93
CA ILE A 123 -19.70 -3.65 -8.09
C ILE A 123 -20.46 -2.33 -8.08
N ASN A 124 -20.22 -1.47 -7.09
CA ASN A 124 -20.97 -0.21 -6.97
C ASN A 124 -20.72 0.73 -8.16
N ASN A 125 -19.51 0.72 -8.72
CA ASN A 125 -19.22 1.45 -9.95
C ASN A 125 -19.99 0.89 -11.16
N THR A 126 -20.03 -0.44 -11.32
CA THR A 126 -20.75 -1.07 -12.44
C THR A 126 -22.26 -0.92 -12.36
N SER A 127 -22.84 -0.81 -11.16
CA SER A 127 -24.29 -0.66 -10.97
C SER A 127 -24.79 0.78 -11.11
N SER A 128 -23.93 1.79 -10.93
CA SER A 128 -24.29 3.20 -11.10
C SER A 128 -23.06 4.05 -11.36
N PHE A 129 -22.81 4.37 -12.64
CA PHE A 129 -21.73 5.25 -13.08
C PHE A 129 -21.77 6.65 -12.44
N LEU A 130 -22.94 7.06 -11.90
CA LEU A 130 -23.18 8.36 -11.26
C LEU A 130 -23.16 8.30 -9.73
N CYS A 131 -22.67 7.20 -9.13
CA CYS A 131 -22.53 7.12 -7.69
C CYS A 131 -21.46 8.11 -7.21
N TYR A 132 -21.88 9.16 -6.50
CA TYR A 132 -20.98 10.12 -5.82
C TYR A 132 -20.00 9.42 -4.85
N ASP A 133 -20.30 8.18 -4.43
CA ASP A 133 -19.49 7.36 -3.56
C ASP A 133 -18.56 6.37 -4.30
N ASN A 134 -18.38 6.53 -5.61
CA ASN A 134 -17.44 5.69 -6.36
C ASN A 134 -15.99 5.88 -5.88
N ILE A 135 -15.44 4.83 -5.27
CA ILE A 135 -14.05 4.74 -4.78
C ILE A 135 -13.14 3.92 -5.73
N LEU A 136 -13.68 3.41 -6.84
CA LEU A 136 -12.91 2.65 -7.84
C LEU A 136 -11.71 3.45 -8.41
N PRO A 137 -11.79 4.78 -8.67
CA PRO A 137 -10.64 5.58 -9.14
C PRO A 137 -9.47 5.70 -8.18
N LEU A 138 -9.65 5.31 -6.91
CA LEU A 138 -8.55 5.17 -5.95
C LEU A 138 -8.08 3.73 -5.79
N SER A 139 -8.90 2.80 -6.27
CA SER A 139 -8.64 1.37 -6.15
C SER A 139 -7.80 0.83 -7.29
N VAL A 140 -7.87 1.47 -8.45
CA VAL A 140 -7.09 1.21 -9.67
C VAL A 140 -6.66 2.54 -10.29
N SER A 141 -5.61 2.53 -11.11
CA SER A 141 -5.21 3.70 -11.89
C SER A 141 -6.25 4.06 -12.95
N LEU A 142 -6.29 5.35 -13.32
CA LEU A 142 -7.22 5.88 -14.32
C LEU A 142 -7.09 5.16 -15.68
N ASN A 143 -5.85 4.87 -16.10
CA ASN A 143 -5.59 4.11 -17.32
C ASN A 143 -6.23 2.72 -17.30
N SER A 144 -6.27 2.07 -16.13
CA SER A 144 -6.92 0.77 -15.97
C SER A 144 -8.45 0.90 -16.07
N LEU A 145 -9.04 1.96 -15.50
CA LEU A 145 -10.48 2.20 -15.55
C LEU A 145 -11.02 2.37 -16.97
N ASP A 146 -10.30 3.11 -17.81
CA ASP A 146 -10.75 3.44 -19.16
C ASP A 146 -10.71 2.24 -20.13
N SER A 147 -10.19 1.09 -19.68
CA SER A 147 -10.10 -0.13 -20.51
C SER A 147 -11.41 -0.91 -20.67
N GLY A 148 -12.40 -0.69 -19.79
CA GLY A 148 -13.65 -1.45 -19.78
C GLY A 148 -13.51 -2.93 -19.35
N LYS A 149 -12.37 -3.30 -18.76
CA LYS A 149 -12.05 -4.68 -18.38
C LYS A 149 -12.85 -5.20 -17.18
N LYS A 150 -12.99 -6.53 -17.11
CA LYS A 150 -13.57 -7.25 -15.96
C LYS A 150 -12.61 -7.21 -14.76
N SER A 151 -13.12 -7.44 -13.55
CA SER A 151 -12.39 -7.28 -12.28
C SER A 151 -10.97 -7.87 -12.26
N LYS A 152 -10.79 -9.13 -12.69
CA LYS A 152 -9.46 -9.79 -12.76
C LYS A 152 -8.52 -9.10 -13.76
N ASP A 153 -9.01 -8.82 -14.96
CA ASP A 153 -8.21 -8.22 -16.03
C ASP A 153 -7.84 -6.77 -15.68
N LEU A 154 -8.69 -6.08 -14.92
CA LEU A 154 -8.44 -4.75 -14.38
C LEU A 154 -7.28 -4.77 -13.36
N VAL A 155 -7.18 -5.80 -12.52
CA VAL A 155 -6.03 -5.98 -11.61
C VAL A 155 -4.73 -6.26 -12.39
N GLN A 156 -4.79 -7.04 -13.46
CA GLN A 156 -3.62 -7.30 -14.30
C GLN A 156 -3.16 -6.04 -15.05
N GLU A 157 -4.09 -5.21 -15.50
CA GLU A 157 -3.76 -3.93 -16.10
C GLU A 157 -3.14 -2.97 -15.09
N GLU A 158 -3.64 -2.94 -13.86
CA GLU A 158 -3.02 -2.16 -12.78
C GLU A 158 -1.57 -2.60 -12.53
N ALA A 159 -1.31 -3.90 -12.55
CA ALA A 159 0.04 -4.43 -12.43
C ALA A 159 0.97 -3.93 -13.55
N ILE A 160 0.50 -3.98 -14.80
CA ILE A 160 1.23 -3.50 -15.99
C ILE A 160 1.48 -1.99 -15.90
N ASN A 161 0.47 -1.22 -15.49
CA ASN A 161 0.56 0.23 -15.35
C ASN A 161 1.54 0.62 -14.23
N ASN A 162 1.57 -0.13 -13.14
CA ASN A 162 2.48 0.10 -12.03
C ASN A 162 3.96 -0.18 -12.37
N CYS A 163 4.25 -0.96 -13.42
CA CYS A 163 5.63 -1.15 -13.91
C CYS A 163 6.25 0.16 -14.42
N ASN A 164 5.46 1.11 -14.90
CA ASN A 164 5.99 2.42 -15.31
C ASN A 164 6.47 3.18 -14.07
N ASN A 165 7.73 3.60 -14.08
CA ASN A 165 8.28 4.38 -12.97
C ASN A 165 7.46 5.65 -12.75
N GLU A 166 7.27 6.05 -11.49
CA GLU A 166 6.53 7.25 -11.09
C GLU A 166 5.05 7.31 -11.49
N ASN A 167 4.47 6.24 -12.02
CA ASN A 167 3.01 6.14 -12.05
C ASN A 167 2.47 6.06 -10.62
N TRP A 168 1.44 6.87 -10.33
CA TRP A 168 0.77 6.86 -9.03
C TRP A 168 0.17 5.49 -8.72
N SER A 169 0.47 4.97 -7.53
CA SER A 169 0.00 3.67 -7.09
C SER A 169 -1.40 3.75 -6.47
N SER A 170 -2.22 2.76 -6.79
CA SER A 170 -3.59 2.61 -6.27
C SER A 170 -3.65 1.80 -4.95
N PHE A 171 -4.84 1.68 -4.37
CA PHE A 171 -5.09 0.79 -3.23
C PHE A 171 -4.69 -0.68 -3.49
N LEU A 172 -4.90 -1.20 -4.71
CA LEU A 172 -4.46 -2.55 -5.07
C LEU A 172 -2.95 -2.73 -4.88
N CYS A 173 -2.15 -1.71 -5.21
CA CYS A 173 -0.72 -1.72 -4.98
C CYS A 173 -0.39 -1.85 -3.48
N ILE A 174 -1.17 -1.25 -2.58
CA ILE A 174 -0.98 -1.39 -1.13
C ILE A 174 -1.29 -2.82 -0.66
N LEU A 175 -2.36 -3.43 -1.19
CA LEU A 175 -2.71 -4.84 -0.90
C LEU A 175 -1.56 -5.78 -1.26
N ALA A 176 -1.04 -5.66 -2.49
CA ALA A 176 0.05 -6.50 -2.94
C ALA A 176 1.38 -6.19 -2.22
N LEU A 177 1.65 -4.92 -1.93
CA LEU A 177 2.88 -4.50 -1.24
C LEU A 177 2.97 -5.09 0.19
N SER A 178 1.83 -5.28 0.86
CA SER A 178 1.74 -6.00 2.14
C SER A 178 2.24 -7.45 2.00
N SER A 179 1.81 -8.15 0.94
CA SER A 179 2.25 -9.51 0.59
C SER A 179 3.73 -9.56 0.23
N VAL A 180 4.19 -8.64 -0.62
CA VAL A 180 5.61 -8.49 -0.98
C VAL A 180 6.44 -8.29 0.28
N CYS A 181 6.09 -7.37 1.17
CA CYS A 181 6.88 -7.14 2.37
C CYS A 181 6.74 -8.25 3.43
N ASN A 182 5.77 -9.16 3.28
CA ASN A 182 5.28 -10.06 4.31
C ASN A 182 5.08 -9.31 5.65
N LYS A 183 4.44 -8.14 5.57
CA LYS A 183 4.18 -7.25 6.70
C LYS A 183 2.79 -6.68 6.62
N LYS A 184 2.15 -6.54 7.79
CA LYS A 184 0.88 -5.84 7.91
C LYS A 184 1.10 -4.36 7.59
N ILE A 185 0.21 -3.76 6.80
CA ILE A 185 0.21 -2.31 6.55
C ILE A 185 -1.01 -1.70 7.24
N GLU A 186 -0.77 -0.86 8.24
CA GLU A 186 -1.78 -0.01 8.86
C GLU A 186 -1.84 1.31 8.10
N CYS A 187 -2.90 1.48 7.31
CA CYS A 187 -3.17 2.72 6.61
C CYS A 187 -3.81 3.73 7.58
N LEU A 188 -3.24 4.93 7.63
CA LEU A 188 -3.72 6.05 8.43
C LEU A 188 -4.30 7.09 7.47
N TYR A 189 -5.56 7.46 7.70
CA TYR A 189 -6.24 8.50 6.94
C TYR A 189 -6.67 9.63 7.87
N PRO A 190 -6.53 10.91 7.47
CA PRO A 190 -6.85 12.04 8.34
C PRO A 190 -8.30 12.02 8.83
N ASP A 191 -8.53 12.63 10.00
CA ASP A 191 -9.89 12.73 10.55
C ASP A 191 -10.80 13.58 9.64
N PHE A 192 -10.21 14.46 8.83
CA PHE A 192 -10.84 15.36 7.88
C PHE A 192 -10.64 14.91 6.42
N GLY A 193 -11.35 15.58 5.50
CA GLY A 193 -11.39 15.25 4.07
C GLY A 193 -12.52 14.29 3.71
N LEU A 194 -12.43 13.69 2.52
CA LEU A 194 -13.50 12.86 1.96
C LEU A 194 -13.67 11.55 2.74
N GLN A 195 -14.79 11.40 3.45
CA GLN A 195 -15.02 10.25 4.34
C GLN A 195 -15.05 8.91 3.60
N LYS A 196 -15.54 8.90 2.35
CA LYS A 196 -15.52 7.69 1.50
C LYS A 196 -14.14 7.08 1.32
N TYR A 197 -13.07 7.88 1.37
CA TYR A 197 -11.69 7.39 1.23
C TYR A 197 -11.21 6.63 2.47
N LYS A 198 -11.83 6.84 3.65
CA LYS A 198 -11.52 6.09 4.87
C LYS A 198 -11.75 4.59 4.70
N ILE A 199 -12.71 4.18 3.87
CA ILE A 199 -13.00 2.77 3.58
C ILE A 199 -11.75 2.05 3.04
N LEU A 200 -10.95 2.74 2.21
CA LEU A 200 -9.71 2.20 1.66
C LEU A 200 -8.52 2.45 2.60
N PHE A 201 -8.38 3.68 3.09
CA PHE A 201 -7.12 4.16 3.68
C PHE A 201 -7.13 4.31 5.21
N SER A 202 -8.21 3.92 5.89
CA SER A 202 -8.27 3.72 7.34
C SER A 202 -8.43 2.23 7.66
N SER A 203 -7.57 1.40 7.07
CA SER A 203 -7.67 -0.05 7.10
C SER A 203 -6.37 -0.70 7.58
N THR A 204 -6.50 -1.94 8.06
CA THR A 204 -5.36 -2.82 8.30
C THR A 204 -5.31 -3.84 7.19
N ILE A 205 -4.24 -3.83 6.41
CA ILE A 205 -4.02 -4.73 5.28
C ILE A 205 -3.06 -5.83 5.71
N LEU A 206 -3.46 -7.08 5.49
CA LEU A 206 -2.65 -8.26 5.79
C LEU A 206 -2.02 -8.82 4.51
N PRO A 207 -0.86 -9.51 4.62
CA PRO A 207 -0.30 -10.28 3.51
C PRO A 207 -1.28 -11.37 3.05
N ARG A 208 -1.37 -11.60 1.74
CA ARG A 208 -2.16 -12.69 1.15
C ARG A 208 -1.79 -14.05 1.73
N ILE A 209 -0.50 -14.29 1.94
CA ILE A 209 0.03 -15.49 2.61
C ILE A 209 0.74 -15.03 3.87
N THR A 210 0.24 -15.50 5.02
CA THR A 210 0.86 -15.25 6.33
C THR A 210 1.50 -16.53 6.83
N SER A 211 2.78 -16.47 7.21
CA SER A 211 3.54 -17.62 7.72
C SER A 211 3.89 -17.56 9.20
N LEU A 212 3.55 -16.47 9.92
CA LEU A 212 4.01 -16.23 11.30
C LEU A 212 2.92 -15.67 12.20
N ASN A 213 2.90 -16.12 13.46
CA ASN A 213 1.97 -15.71 14.51
C ASN A 213 2.13 -14.25 14.97
N THR A 214 3.22 -13.56 14.58
CA THR A 214 3.45 -12.15 14.90
C THR A 214 4.04 -11.40 13.70
N ILE A 215 3.18 -10.73 12.93
CA ILE A 215 3.60 -9.91 11.78
C ILE A 215 3.89 -8.47 12.26
N GLU A 216 5.11 -7.97 12.03
CA GLU A 216 5.45 -6.56 12.27
C GLU A 216 4.55 -5.65 11.41
N SER A 217 4.06 -4.56 11.99
CA SER A 217 3.18 -3.60 11.30
C SER A 217 3.97 -2.39 10.78
N LEU A 218 3.76 -2.05 9.52
CA LEU A 218 4.17 -0.80 8.88
C LEU A 218 3.01 0.19 8.95
N HIS A 219 3.28 1.46 9.24
CA HIS A 219 2.22 2.48 9.27
C HIS A 219 2.43 3.44 8.11
N LEU A 220 1.38 3.65 7.33
CA LEU A 220 1.40 4.43 6.10
C LEU A 220 0.31 5.49 6.18
N LEU A 221 0.68 6.76 6.21
CA LEU A 221 -0.26 7.87 6.21
C LEU A 221 -0.52 8.32 4.78
N PHE A 222 -1.80 8.34 4.40
CA PHE A 222 -2.25 8.95 3.15
C PHE A 222 -2.63 10.41 3.43
N CYS A 223 -1.88 11.34 2.88
CA CYS A 223 -1.97 12.78 3.17
C CYS A 223 -1.97 13.59 1.87
N TYR A 224 -2.00 14.91 2.00
CA TYR A 224 -1.79 15.81 0.88
C TYR A 224 -0.36 16.33 0.89
N GLU A 225 0.23 16.37 -0.29
CA GLU A 225 1.47 17.07 -0.56
C GLU A 225 1.24 18.07 -1.70
N GLY A 226 1.40 19.35 -1.38
CA GLY A 226 1.22 20.47 -2.30
C GLY A 226 1.10 21.80 -1.56
N VAL A 227 0.94 22.88 -2.31
CA VAL A 227 0.66 24.21 -1.75
C VAL A 227 -0.85 24.41 -1.71
N LEU A 228 -1.40 24.77 -0.55
CA LEU A 228 -2.82 25.10 -0.39
C LEU A 228 -3.11 26.45 -1.08
N ASN A 229 -3.23 26.42 -2.40
CA ASN A 229 -3.43 27.63 -3.21
C ASN A 229 -4.89 27.92 -3.50
N ASP A 230 -5.79 26.98 -3.24
CA ASP A 230 -7.20 27.14 -3.59
C ASP A 230 -8.11 26.46 -2.56
N PHE A 231 -8.66 27.25 -1.64
CA PHE A 231 -9.62 26.79 -0.63
C PHE A 231 -11.00 26.44 -1.24
N SER A 232 -11.20 26.68 -2.55
CA SER A 232 -12.43 26.36 -3.26
C SER A 232 -12.51 24.91 -3.74
N ALA A 233 -11.37 24.21 -3.85
CA ALA A 233 -11.32 22.81 -4.27
C ALA A 233 -11.42 21.86 -3.06
N PRO A 234 -12.16 20.74 -3.18
CA PRO A 234 -12.21 19.73 -2.13
C PRO A 234 -10.80 19.18 -1.86
N PHE A 235 -10.43 19.13 -0.58
CA PHE A 235 -9.12 18.65 -0.14
C PHE A 235 -8.88 17.20 -0.60
N GLN A 236 -7.99 17.02 -1.58
CA GLN A 236 -7.70 15.72 -2.20
C GLN A 236 -6.34 15.19 -1.76
N HIS A 237 -6.35 14.07 -1.06
CA HIS A 237 -5.13 13.36 -0.65
C HIS A 237 -4.45 12.74 -1.88
N ASN A 238 -3.13 12.83 -1.94
CA ASN A 238 -2.34 12.41 -3.11
C ASN A 238 -0.97 11.82 -2.74
N HIS A 239 -0.60 11.77 -1.46
CA HIS A 239 0.76 11.42 -1.05
C HIS A 239 0.80 10.39 0.08
N TYR A 240 1.70 9.43 -0.04
CA TYR A 240 1.97 8.45 1.01
C TYR A 240 3.24 8.84 1.78
N THR A 241 3.17 8.76 3.11
CA THR A 241 4.32 8.99 4.01
C THR A 241 4.39 7.92 5.10
N PRO A 242 5.58 7.42 5.47
CA PRO A 242 5.70 6.43 6.52
C PRO A 242 5.62 7.07 7.90
N VAL A 243 4.96 6.37 8.82
CA VAL A 243 4.88 6.73 10.23
C VAL A 243 5.61 5.68 11.06
N ILE A 244 6.52 6.14 11.91
CA ILE A 244 7.40 5.29 12.71
C ILE A 244 7.10 5.52 14.18
N ILE A 245 6.66 4.48 14.87
CA ILE A 245 6.53 4.49 16.34
C ILE A 245 7.93 4.36 16.95
N LYS A 246 8.33 5.29 17.81
CA LYS A 246 9.69 5.36 18.37
C LYS A 246 10.06 4.14 19.21
N GLU A 247 9.09 3.51 19.86
CA GLU A 247 9.28 2.26 20.62
C GLU A 247 9.79 1.11 19.74
N ASN A 248 9.38 1.08 18.47
CA ASN A 248 9.85 0.06 17.51
C ASN A 248 11.32 0.28 17.12
N LEU A 249 11.85 1.50 17.26
CA LEU A 249 13.27 1.79 17.06
C LEU A 249 14.09 1.27 18.24
N LYS A 250 13.62 1.47 19.48
CA LYS A 250 14.31 1.03 20.71
C LYS A 250 14.44 -0.50 20.80
N ARG A 251 13.39 -1.25 20.44
CA ARG A 251 13.42 -2.73 20.46
C ARG A 251 14.48 -3.32 19.52
N LYS A 252 14.72 -2.70 18.35
CA LYS A 252 15.75 -3.15 17.41
C LYS A 252 17.17 -2.89 17.92
N ASN A 253 17.35 -1.86 18.77
CA ASN A 253 18.65 -1.55 19.36
C ASN A 253 19.02 -2.45 20.56
N LEU A 254 18.05 -2.95 21.33
CA LEU A 254 18.31 -3.90 22.43
C LEU A 254 18.73 -5.29 21.91
N ASN A 255 18.19 -5.72 20.78
CA ASN A 255 18.54 -6.99 20.14
C ASN A 255 19.90 -6.97 19.40
N LYS A 256 20.61 -5.83 19.33
CA LYS A 256 21.99 -5.76 18.79
C LYS A 256 23.02 -6.51 19.66
N SER A 257 22.70 -6.82 20.92
CA SER A 257 23.62 -7.53 21.84
C SER A 257 23.57 -9.06 21.74
N CYS A 258 22.65 -9.62 20.95
CA CYS A 258 22.58 -11.05 20.71
C CYS A 258 22.98 -11.33 19.25
N LYS A 259 23.91 -12.27 19.04
CA LYS A 259 24.53 -12.66 17.76
C LYS A 259 23.63 -12.39 16.56
N MET A 260 24.16 -11.67 15.57
CA MET A 260 23.56 -11.42 14.27
C MET A 260 22.93 -12.71 13.68
N SER A 261 21.64 -12.91 13.92
CA SER A 261 20.87 -13.93 13.22
C SER A 261 20.28 -13.28 11.97
N GLN A 262 20.82 -13.68 10.82
CA GLN A 262 20.30 -13.38 9.49
C GLN A 262 18.78 -13.60 9.47
N THR A 263 17.99 -12.53 9.50
CA THR A 263 16.54 -12.65 9.31
C THR A 263 16.32 -12.70 7.80
N LYS A 264 16.27 -13.92 7.23
CA LYS A 264 15.84 -14.12 5.84
C LYS A 264 14.44 -13.51 5.69
N ILE A 265 14.29 -12.48 4.85
CA ILE A 265 12.96 -12.12 4.35
C ILE A 265 12.54 -13.26 3.43
N LYS A 266 11.82 -14.23 3.99
CA LYS A 266 11.29 -15.37 3.25
C LYS A 266 9.96 -14.92 2.68
N PHE A 267 9.95 -14.62 1.38
CA PHE A 267 8.72 -14.37 0.66
C PHE A 267 8.04 -15.73 0.46
N TYR A 268 6.85 -15.90 1.03
CA TYR A 268 6.09 -17.13 0.93
C TYR A 268 5.15 -17.03 -0.25
N PHE A 269 5.43 -17.79 -1.30
CA PHE A 269 4.56 -17.95 -2.47
C PHE A 269 4.10 -19.41 -2.55
N GLU A 270 3.25 -19.83 -1.63
CA GLU A 270 2.49 -21.07 -1.79
C GLU A 270 1.19 -20.78 -2.55
N THR A 271 1.01 -21.42 -3.71
CA THR A 271 -0.31 -21.53 -4.35
C THR A 271 -1.09 -22.64 -3.65
N LYS A 272 -1.60 -22.37 -2.46
CA LYS A 272 -2.73 -23.14 -1.94
C LYS A 272 -3.98 -22.32 -2.17
N HIS A 273 -4.95 -22.88 -2.89
CA HIS A 273 -6.31 -22.39 -2.82
C HIS A 273 -6.71 -22.40 -1.35
N GLN A 274 -6.91 -21.22 -0.79
CA GLN A 274 -7.32 -21.04 0.59
C GLN A 274 -8.67 -20.34 0.59
N ASP A 275 -9.61 -20.93 1.31
CA ASP A 275 -10.96 -20.44 1.45
C ASP A 275 -10.97 -19.01 1.99
N ASN A 276 -11.84 -18.19 1.40
CA ASN A 276 -11.99 -16.75 1.65
C ASN A 276 -12.31 -16.45 3.12
N ASN A 277 -11.29 -16.32 3.98
CA ASN A 277 -11.44 -15.83 5.36
C ASN A 277 -11.45 -14.29 5.38
N TYR A 278 -12.46 -13.69 4.78
CA TYR A 278 -12.78 -12.28 5.00
C TYR A 278 -13.91 -12.18 6.03
N SER A 279 -13.60 -11.77 7.27
CA SER A 279 -14.64 -11.36 8.22
C SER A 279 -15.22 -10.01 7.77
N LEU A 280 -16.53 -10.02 7.51
CA LEU A 280 -17.36 -8.87 7.11
C LEU A 280 -17.64 -7.88 8.26
N ASP A 281 -17.08 -8.11 9.45
CA ASP A 281 -17.51 -7.41 10.67
C ASP A 281 -17.11 -5.92 10.72
N ASN A 282 -16.23 -5.46 9.83
CA ASN A 282 -15.85 -4.04 9.72
C ASN A 282 -16.66 -3.22 8.69
N LEU A 283 -17.59 -3.83 7.95
CA LEU A 283 -18.43 -3.14 6.96
C LEU A 283 -19.82 -2.72 7.48
N LYS A 284 -20.16 -3.04 8.73
CA LYS A 284 -21.38 -2.56 9.37
C LYS A 284 -21.18 -1.13 9.88
N SER A 285 -21.26 -0.15 8.98
CA SER A 285 -21.59 1.21 9.41
C SER A 285 -22.96 1.17 10.10
N LYS A 286 -23.04 1.73 11.32
CA LYS A 286 -24.32 1.94 12.00
C LYS A 286 -25.26 2.75 11.08
N PRO A 287 -26.56 2.43 11.01
CA PRO A 287 -27.50 3.26 10.27
C PRO A 287 -27.46 4.69 10.82
N MET A 288 -27.32 5.64 9.92
CA MET A 288 -27.34 7.07 10.22
C MET A 288 -28.79 7.44 10.55
N GLU A 289 -29.09 7.68 11.83
CA GLU A 289 -30.40 8.23 12.22
C GLU A 289 -30.53 9.64 11.67
N VAL A 290 -31.38 9.80 10.67
CA VAL A 290 -31.79 11.11 10.15
C VAL A 290 -32.90 11.63 11.07
N SER A 291 -32.53 12.39 12.09
CA SER A 291 -33.51 13.18 12.84
C SER A 291 -33.97 14.36 11.96
N ARG A 292 -35.13 14.22 11.33
CA ARG A 292 -35.88 15.36 10.77
C ARG A 292 -36.49 16.13 11.94
N ASN A 293 -35.93 17.29 12.26
CA ASN A 293 -36.67 18.33 12.98
C ASN A 293 -36.91 19.47 12.00
N PHE A 294 -38.18 19.60 11.60
CA PHE A 294 -38.74 20.79 10.98
C PHE A 294 -38.63 21.96 11.96
N TRP A 295 -38.16 23.11 11.48
CA TRP A 295 -38.80 24.43 11.60
C TRP A 295 -38.38 25.27 10.38
#